data_AF-A0A851LZ44-F1
#
_entry.id   AF-A0A851LZ44-F1
#
_cell.length_a   1.000
_cell.length_b   1.000
_cell.length_c   1.000
_cell.angle_alpha   90.00
_cell.angle_beta   90.00
_cell.angle_gamma   90.00
#
_symmetry.space_group_name_H-M   'P 1'
#
loop_
_entity.id
_entity.type
_entity.pdbx_description
1 polymer ?
#
loop_
_entity_poly.entity_id
_entity_poly.type
_entity_poly.pdbx_seq_one_letter_code
_entity_poly.pdbx_strand_id
1 'polypeptide(L)' 'KFAMVAPDVQIDDGKGTILISSEEGETEANNHRKLSEFGIRNGTRLQADDFLQDYTLLINVLH' A
#
# COMPACT_ATOMS: atom_id res chain seq x y z
N LYS A 1 -7.82 5.02 10.17
CA LYS A 1 -9.11 5.11 9.44
C LYS A 1 -9.65 3.74 9.06
N PHE A 2 -8.84 2.81 8.58
CA PHE A 2 -9.28 1.46 8.16
C PHE A 2 -8.98 0.33 9.17
N ALA A 3 -8.45 0.66 10.35
CA ALA A 3 -8.26 -0.25 11.49
C ALA A 3 -7.44 -1.53 11.22
N MET A 4 -6.58 -1.50 10.20
CA MET A 4 -5.53 -2.52 9.98
C MET A 4 -4.50 -2.46 11.11
N VAL A 5 -4.04 -3.64 11.53
CA VAL A 5 -3.04 -3.88 12.57
C VAL A 5 -1.64 -3.96 11.96
N ALA A 6 -1.47 -4.74 10.89
CA ALA A 6 -0.19 -4.97 10.23
C ALA A 6 -0.42 -5.01 8.70
N PRO A 7 -0.62 -3.84 8.06
CA PRO A 7 -0.97 -3.78 6.65
C PRO A 7 0.23 -3.93 5.72
N ASP A 8 0.05 -4.74 4.68
CA ASP A 8 0.87 -4.79 3.47
C ASP A 8 0.14 -4.04 2.35
N VAL A 9 0.81 -3.09 1.70
CA VAL A 9 0.19 -2.25 0.67
C VAL A 9 1.00 -2.29 -0.62
N GLN A 10 0.34 -2.66 -1.71
CA GLN A 10 0.91 -2.69 -3.05
C GLN A 10 0.08 -1.90 -4.07
N ILE A 11 0.71 -1.53 -5.17
CA ILE A 11 0.00 -0.98 -6.34
C ILE A 11 -0.64 -2.13 -7.13
N ASP A 12 -1.94 -2.03 -7.41
CA ASP A 12 -2.69 -2.98 -8.25
C ASP A 12 -2.42 -2.68 -9.74
N ASP A 13 -1.17 -2.90 -10.16
CA ASP A 13 -0.67 -2.68 -11.53
C ASP A 13 -0.14 -3.96 -12.22
N GLY A 14 -0.29 -5.11 -11.55
CA GLY A 14 0.22 -6.40 -12.00
C GLY A 14 1.74 -6.59 -11.85
N LYS A 15 2.49 -5.56 -11.43
CA LYS A 15 3.92 -5.68 -11.07
C LYS A 15 4.11 -6.03 -9.60
N GLY A 16 3.12 -5.70 -8.76
CA GLY A 16 3.20 -5.92 -7.32
C GLY A 16 4.19 -4.97 -6.65
N THR A 17 4.20 -3.70 -7.06
CA THR A 17 5.08 -2.70 -6.42
C THR A 17 4.67 -2.51 -4.96
N ILE A 18 5.49 -3.01 -4.04
CA ILE A 18 5.25 -2.92 -2.58
C ILE A 18 5.61 -1.50 -2.09
N LEU A 19 4.68 -0.89 -1.36
CA LEU A 19 4.82 0.44 -0.76
C LEU A 19 5.06 0.36 0.73
N ILE A 20 4.25 -0.45 1.41
CA ILE A 20 4.28 -0.70 2.86
C ILE A 20 4.36 -2.21 3.03
N SER A 21 5.30 -2.68 3.84
CA SER A 21 5.38 -4.06 4.30
C SER A 21 5.08 -4.13 5.79
N SER A 22 4.41 -5.19 6.22
CA SER A 22 4.24 -5.52 7.64
C SER A 22 5.54 -6.05 8.29
N GLU A 23 6.53 -6.42 7.49
CA GLU A 23 7.85 -6.84 7.96
C GLU A 23 8.77 -5.64 8.27
N GLU A 24 9.34 -5.63 9.48
CA GLU A 24 10.24 -4.57 9.95
C GLU A 24 11.52 -4.50 9.08
N GLY A 25 11.91 -3.28 8.68
CA GLY A 25 13.10 -3.03 7.88
C GLY A 25 12.94 -3.13 6.36
N GLU A 26 11.83 -3.64 5.82
CA GLU A 26 11.69 -3.81 4.36
C GLU A 26 11.37 -2.50 3.63
N THR A 27 10.44 -1.69 4.15
CA THR A 27 9.93 -0.50 3.45
C THR A 27 10.22 0.83 4.16
N GLU A 28 11.10 0.84 5.16
CA GLU A 28 11.41 2.06 5.94
C GLU A 28 11.94 3.22 5.07
N ALA A 29 12.69 2.89 4.03
CA ALA A 29 13.20 3.87 3.06
C ALA A 29 12.09 4.59 2.28
N ASN A 30 10.88 4.01 2.21
CA ASN A 30 9.74 4.62 1.52
C ASN A 30 9.00 5.65 2.39
N ASN A 31 9.16 5.62 3.72
CA ASN A 31 8.34 6.38 4.67
C ASN A 31 8.33 7.91 4.43
N HIS A 32 9.43 8.46 3.92
CA HIS A 32 9.59 9.90 3.70
C HIS A 32 9.34 10.32 2.25
N ARG A 33 9.08 9.36 1.35
CA ARG A 33 8.88 9.60 -0.07
C ARG A 33 7.43 9.96 -0.38
N LYS A 34 7.21 10.79 -1.39
CA LYS A 34 5.85 11.14 -1.82
C LYS A 34 5.22 9.99 -2.61
N LEU A 35 3.92 9.80 -2.47
CA LEU A 35 3.15 8.81 -3.25
C LEU A 35 3.35 8.97 -4.76
N SER A 36 3.46 10.22 -5.25
CA SER A 36 3.71 10.52 -6.66
C SER A 36 5.05 10.00 -7.19
N GLU A 37 6.04 9.77 -6.32
CA GLU A 37 7.33 9.19 -6.72
C GLU A 37 7.23 7.70 -7.08
N PHE A 38 6.16 7.03 -6.63
CA PHE A 38 5.82 5.66 -7.00
C PHE A 38 4.82 5.59 -8.16
N GLY A 39 4.55 6.73 -8.82
CA GLY A 39 3.60 6.81 -9.93
C GLY A 39 2.12 6.79 -9.51
N ILE A 40 1.83 6.94 -8.22
CA ILE A 40 0.44 7.02 -7.71
C ILE A 40 -0.16 8.36 -8.12
N ARG A 41 -1.31 8.28 -8.79
CA ARG A 41 -2.05 9.42 -9.35
C ARG A 41 -3.55 9.16 -9.28
N ASN A 42 -4.35 10.12 -9.76
CA ASN A 42 -5.79 9.92 -9.89
C ASN A 42 -6.11 8.64 -10.68
N GLY A 43 -6.98 7.79 -10.13
CA GLY A 43 -7.37 6.51 -10.70
C GLY A 43 -6.43 5.35 -10.36
N THR A 44 -5.30 5.58 -9.69
CA THR A 44 -4.46 4.48 -9.19
C THR A 44 -5.25 3.67 -8.16
N ARG A 45 -5.11 2.34 -8.25
CA ARG A 45 -5.69 1.39 -7.30
C ARG A 45 -4.58 0.82 -6.42
N LEU A 46 -4.82 0.81 -5.12
CA LEU A 46 -3.94 0.20 -4.13
C LEU A 46 -4.67 -1.00 -3.53
N GLN A 47 -3.95 -2.10 -3.35
CA GLN A 47 -4.42 -3.24 -2.57
C GLN A 47 -3.73 -3.20 -1.22
N ALA A 48 -4.53 -3.18 -0.16
CA ALA A 48 -4.05 -3.24 1.21
C ALA A 48 -4.56 -4.55 1.84
N ASP A 49 -3.63 -5.40 2.24
CA ASP A 49 -3.89 -6.68 2.87
C ASP A 49 -3.45 -6.61 4.33
N ASP A 50 -4.28 -7.14 5.24
CA ASP A 50 -3.88 -7.41 6.61
C ASP A 50 -4.09 -8.90 6.88
N PHE A 51 -3.00 -9.65 6.86
CA PHE A 51 -3.02 -11.10 7.04
C PHE A 51 -3.38 -11.53 8.47
N LEU A 52 -3.16 -10.67 9.47
CA LEU A 52 -3.57 -10.96 10.86
C LEU A 52 -5.08 -10.91 11.01
N GLN A 53 -5.74 -10.06 10.21
CA GLN A 53 -7.17 -9.86 10.22
C GLN A 53 -7.92 -10.67 9.13
N ASP A 54 -7.20 -11.37 8.25
CA ASP A 54 -7.76 -12.01 7.04
C ASP A 54 -8.64 -11.04 6.24
N TYR A 55 -8.09 -9.84 5.99
CA TYR A 55 -8.83 -8.71 5.42
C TYR A 55 -8.08 -8.05 4.26
N THR A 56 -8.73 -8.02 3.10
CA THR A 56 -8.25 -7.32 1.89
C THR A 56 -9.15 -6.12 1.58
N LEU A 57 -8.53 -4.96 1.36
CA LEU A 57 -9.20 -3.73 0.94
C LEU A 57 -8.58 -3.16 -0.34
N LEU A 58 -9.42 -2.94 -1.36
CA LEU A 58 -9.04 -2.20 -2.55
C LEU A 58 -9.38 -0.70 -2.40
N ILE A 59 -8.37 0.15 -2.52
CA ILE A 59 -8.46 1.60 -2.35
C ILE A 59 -8.33 2.27 -3.71
N ASN A 60 -9.35 3.07 -4.09
CA ASN A 60 -9.30 3.90 -5.29
C ASN A 60 -8.81 5.31 -4.92
N VAL A 61 -7.76 5.78 -5.58
CA VAL A 61 -7.20 7.12 -5.36
C VAL A 61 -7.88 8.14 -6.26
N LEU A 62 -8.41 9.21 -5.66
CA LEU A 62 -8.85 10.42 -6.35
C LEU A 62 -7.94 11.57 -5.90
N HIS A 63 -7.30 12.27 -6.85
CA HIS A 63 -6.30 13.30 -6.54
C HIS A 63 -6.92 14.65 -6.20
#